data_AF-A0A2P5YJ85-F1
#
_entry.id   AF-A0A2P5YJ85-F1
#
_cell.length_a   1.000
_cell.length_b   1.000
_cell.length_c   1.000
_cell.angle_alpha   90.00
_cell.angle_beta   90.00
_cell.angle_gamma   90.00
#
_symmetry.space_group_name_H-M   'P 1'
#
loop_
_entity.id
_entity.type
_entity.pdbx_description
1 polymer ?
#
loop_
_entity_poly.entity_id
_entity_poly.type
_entity_poly.pdbx_seq_one_letter_code
_entity_poly.pdbx_strand_id
1 'polypeptide(L)'
;MLRYKWEDAVRFWNSKKGEDRERVQTRSRQKQKFTHTAGSKSFACVAETEELLSGQKFGRLQLFDITHRKKDGFPMTTEAAEIMMQAIIVEQIAQLKAEAASREAEVQRKYEELQLQLKAEAAARETEQSRKHDALQLQL
;
A
#
# COMPACT_ATOMS: atom_id res chain seq x y z
N MET A 1 -46.06 -5.08 13.45
CA MET A 1 -45.68 -5.65 12.14
C MET A 1 -46.10 -4.68 11.05
N LEU A 2 -45.13 -4.05 10.38
CA LEU A 2 -45.41 -3.21 9.21
C LEU A 2 -45.96 -4.14 8.11
N ARG A 3 -47.23 -3.95 7.73
CA ARG A 3 -47.84 -4.63 6.60
C ARG A 3 -47.19 -4.09 5.33
N TYR A 4 -46.11 -4.72 4.90
CA TYR A 4 -45.52 -4.46 3.58
C TYR A 4 -46.55 -4.91 2.53
N LYS A 5 -47.32 -3.95 2.03
CA LYS A 5 -48.41 -4.18 1.09
C LYS A 5 -47.83 -4.00 -0.32
N TRP A 6 -48.07 -4.95 -1.22
CA TRP A 6 -47.51 -4.97 -2.58
C TRP A 6 -47.74 -3.66 -3.35
N GLU A 7 -48.83 -2.95 -3.04
CA GLU A 7 -49.18 -1.61 -3.53
C GLU A 7 -48.06 -0.58 -3.33
N ASP A 8 -47.35 -0.63 -2.19
CA ASP A 8 -46.26 0.30 -1.89
C ASP A 8 -45.00 0.02 -2.73
N ALA A 9 -44.73 -1.25 -3.02
CA ALA A 9 -43.64 -1.65 -3.91
C ALA A 9 -43.93 -1.20 -5.35
N VAL A 10 -45.17 -1.39 -5.83
CA VAL A 10 -45.61 -0.94 -7.16
C VAL A 10 -45.52 0.59 -7.26
N ARG A 11 -46.02 1.32 -6.26
CA ARG A 11 -45.89 2.79 -6.20
C ARG A 11 -44.44 3.26 -6.21
N PHE A 12 -43.55 2.56 -5.49
CA PHE A 12 -42.12 2.90 -5.46
C PHE A 12 -41.46 2.72 -6.83
N TRP A 13 -41.67 1.60 -7.50
CA TRP A 13 -41.03 1.34 -8.80
C TRP A 13 -41.58 2.21 -9.92
N ASN A 14 -42.85 2.63 -9.83
CA ASN A 14 -43.43 3.61 -10.75
C ASN A 14 -43.08 5.07 -10.42
N SER A 15 -42.40 5.33 -9.31
CA SER A 15 -41.99 6.69 -8.94
C SER A 15 -40.68 7.08 -9.62
N LYS A 16 -40.40 8.39 -9.68
CA LYS A 16 -39.11 8.90 -10.18
C LYS A 16 -37.91 8.32 -9.44
N LYS A 17 -38.06 8.07 -8.14
CA LYS A 17 -37.03 7.46 -7.30
C LYS A 17 -36.71 6.01 -7.71
N GLY A 18 -37.72 5.26 -8.16
CA GLY A 18 -37.55 3.92 -8.71
C GLY A 18 -36.80 3.94 -10.04
N GLU A 19 -37.24 4.79 -10.96
CA GLU A 19 -36.61 5.00 -12.28
C GLU A 19 -35.14 5.44 -12.16
N ASP A 20 -34.84 6.37 -11.24
CA ASP A 20 -33.48 6.81 -10.97
C ASP A 20 -32.58 5.67 -10.45
N ARG A 21 -33.12 4.84 -9.55
CA ARG A 21 -32.41 3.68 -9.03
C ARG A 21 -32.13 2.65 -10.12
N GLU A 22 -33.10 2.39 -10.99
CA GLU A 22 -32.94 1.50 -12.13
C GLU A 22 -31.86 2.01 -13.09
N ARG A 23 -31.90 3.29 -13.46
CA ARG A 23 -30.88 3.91 -14.32
C ARG A 23 -29.48 3.78 -13.72
N VAL A 24 -29.32 4.04 -12.41
CA VAL A 24 -28.05 3.86 -11.71
C VAL A 24 -27.61 2.39 -11.73
N GLN A 25 -28.53 1.46 -11.44
CA GLN A 25 -28.25 0.03 -11.44
C GLN A 25 -27.82 -0.46 -12.83
N THR A 26 -28.51 -0.06 -13.90
CA THR A 26 -28.17 -0.42 -15.28
C THR A 26 -26.82 0.15 -15.69
N ARG A 27 -26.56 1.44 -15.42
CA ARG A 27 -25.25 2.06 -15.68
C ARG A 27 -24.13 1.37 -14.88
N SER A 28 -24.38 0.99 -13.63
CA SER A 28 -23.41 0.28 -12.81
C SER A 28 -23.13 -1.12 -13.34
N ARG A 29 -24.16 -1.87 -13.73
CA ARG A 29 -24.03 -3.21 -14.32
C ARG A 29 -23.31 -3.17 -15.66
N GLN A 30 -23.56 -2.15 -16.49
CA GLN A 30 -22.83 -1.93 -17.75
C GLN A 30 -21.33 -1.68 -17.53
N LYS A 31 -20.95 -1.10 -16.39
CA LYS A 31 -19.55 -0.86 -16.01
C LYS A 31 -18.91 -2.04 -15.28
N GLN A 32 -19.68 -3.07 -14.92
CA GLN A 32 -19.14 -4.23 -14.22
C GLN A 32 -18.34 -5.09 -15.21
N LYS A 33 -17.01 -5.08 -15.06
CA LYS A 33 -16.09 -5.83 -15.93
C LYS A 33 -15.78 -7.24 -15.43
N PHE A 34 -16.04 -7.51 -14.15
CA PHE A 34 -15.68 -8.78 -13.50
C PHE A 34 -16.93 -9.55 -13.09
N THR A 35 -16.98 -10.82 -13.50
CA THR A 35 -17.94 -11.82 -13.03
C THR A 35 -17.43 -12.47 -11.74
N HIS A 36 -18.30 -13.16 -11.00
CA HIS A 36 -17.88 -13.91 -9.82
C HIS A 36 -17.07 -15.14 -10.27
N THR A 37 -15.79 -15.18 -9.93
CA THR A 37 -14.86 -16.19 -10.48
C THR A 37 -14.47 -17.29 -9.48
N ALA A 38 -14.87 -17.15 -8.21
CA ALA A 38 -14.63 -18.14 -7.16
C ALA A 38 -15.48 -19.42 -7.28
N GLY A 39 -16.23 -19.57 -8.39
CA GLY A 39 -17.12 -20.70 -8.62
C GLY A 39 -18.20 -20.79 -7.55
N SER A 40 -18.35 -21.97 -6.96
CA SER A 40 -19.32 -22.22 -5.89
C SER A 40 -18.88 -21.71 -4.51
N LYS A 41 -17.62 -21.31 -4.35
CA LYS A 41 -17.12 -20.78 -3.08
C LYS A 41 -17.33 -19.27 -3.02
N SER A 42 -17.73 -18.77 -1.85
CA SER A 42 -17.71 -17.33 -1.59
C SER A 42 -16.27 -16.83 -1.45
N PHE A 43 -16.04 -15.53 -1.63
CA PHE A 43 -14.73 -14.93 -1.33
C PHE A 43 -14.31 -15.09 0.13
N ALA A 44 -15.26 -15.12 1.08
CA ALA A 44 -14.96 -15.38 2.48
C ALA A 44 -14.46 -16.82 2.70
N CYS A 45 -15.05 -17.80 2.02
CA CYS A 45 -14.59 -19.19 2.11
C CYS A 45 -13.21 -19.37 1.46
N VAL A 46 -12.97 -18.75 0.29
CA VAL A 46 -11.64 -18.76 -0.34
C VAL A 46 -10.63 -18.11 0.60
N ALA A 47 -11.01 -16.99 1.24
CA ALA A 47 -10.20 -16.28 2.20
C ALA A 47 -9.75 -17.21 3.35
N GLU A 48 -10.73 -17.78 4.05
CA GLU A 48 -10.48 -18.68 5.18
C GLU A 48 -9.64 -19.90 4.81
N THR A 49 -9.91 -20.55 3.68
CA THR A 49 -9.17 -21.75 3.28
C THR A 49 -7.70 -21.46 3.04
N GLU A 50 -7.38 -20.34 2.43
CA GLU A 50 -5.99 -20.00 2.14
C GLU A 50 -5.29 -19.44 3.39
N GLU A 51 -6.01 -18.79 4.32
CA GLU A 51 -5.41 -18.27 5.56
C GLU A 51 -4.98 -19.46 6.44
N LEU A 52 -5.77 -20.54 6.41
CA LEU A 52 -5.44 -21.82 7.05
C LEU A 52 -4.23 -22.51 6.39
N LEU A 53 -4.08 -22.41 5.06
CA LEU A 53 -2.96 -23.03 4.34
C LEU A 53 -1.64 -22.25 4.52
N SER A 54 -1.71 -20.92 4.38
CA SER A 54 -0.56 -20.03 4.45
C SER A 54 -0.15 -19.68 5.89
N GLY A 55 -1.06 -19.85 6.86
CA GLY A 55 -0.85 -19.42 8.24
C GLY A 55 -0.84 -17.89 8.41
N GLN A 56 -1.16 -17.13 7.35
CA GLN A 56 -1.09 -15.68 7.32
C GLN A 56 -2.37 -15.09 6.72
N LYS A 57 -2.82 -13.96 7.28
CA LYS A 57 -3.88 -13.16 6.68
C LYS A 57 -3.40 -12.50 5.41
N PHE A 58 -4.15 -12.64 4.33
CA PHE A 58 -3.81 -12.00 3.07
C PHE A 58 -4.71 -10.82 2.74
N GLY A 59 -4.13 -9.86 2.01
CA GLY A 59 -4.80 -8.64 1.60
C GLY A 59 -5.83 -8.87 0.50
N ARG A 60 -6.64 -7.84 0.24
CA ARG A 60 -7.62 -7.82 -0.85
C ARG A 60 -7.00 -8.12 -2.22
N LEU A 61 -5.76 -7.68 -2.44
CA LEU A 61 -5.05 -7.91 -3.70
C LEU A 61 -4.69 -9.38 -3.90
N GLN A 62 -4.19 -10.04 -2.86
CA GLN A 62 -3.88 -11.47 -2.91
C GLN A 62 -5.15 -12.31 -3.09
N LEU A 63 -6.25 -11.93 -2.41
CA LEU A 63 -7.55 -12.56 -2.64
C LEU A 63 -8.06 -12.34 -4.08
N PHE A 64 -7.89 -11.13 -4.63
CA PHE A 64 -8.20 -10.85 -6.04
C PHE A 64 -7.39 -11.75 -6.96
N ASP A 65 -6.10 -11.90 -6.66
CA ASP A 65 -5.18 -12.70 -7.45
C ASP A 65 -5.60 -14.19 -7.52
N ILE A 66 -5.84 -14.80 -6.36
CA ILE A 66 -6.31 -16.19 -6.24
C ILE A 66 -7.64 -16.38 -6.97
N THR A 67 -8.57 -15.45 -6.79
CA THR A 67 -9.93 -15.59 -7.32
C THR A 67 -10.01 -15.31 -8.82
N HIS A 68 -9.05 -14.61 -9.41
CA HIS A 68 -9.05 -14.22 -10.82
C HIS A 68 -7.94 -14.91 -11.64
N ARG A 69 -7.31 -15.96 -11.11
CA ARG A 69 -6.43 -16.88 -11.85
C ARG A 69 -7.16 -18.14 -12.29
N LYS A 70 -6.80 -18.65 -13.46
CA LYS A 70 -7.17 -19.99 -13.96
C LYS A 70 -6.38 -21.05 -13.20
N LYS A 71 -6.81 -22.32 -13.32
CA LYS A 71 -6.06 -23.46 -12.81
C LYS A 71 -4.65 -23.55 -13.43
N ASP A 72 -4.49 -23.07 -14.66
CA ASP A 72 -3.22 -23.01 -15.37
C ASP A 72 -2.32 -21.83 -14.92
N GLY A 73 -2.73 -21.07 -13.89
CA GLY A 73 -1.98 -19.94 -13.32
C GLY A 73 -2.12 -18.61 -14.06
N PHE A 74 -2.62 -18.64 -15.30
CA PHE A 74 -2.87 -17.42 -16.09
C PHE A 74 -4.06 -16.61 -15.58
N PRO A 75 -4.05 -15.27 -15.74
CA PRO A 75 -5.20 -14.43 -15.44
C PRO A 75 -6.44 -14.85 -16.23
N MET A 76 -7.61 -14.72 -15.62
CA MET A 76 -8.89 -15.08 -16.23
C MET A 76 -9.25 -14.18 -17.41
N THR A 77 -8.96 -12.88 -17.31
CA THR A 77 -9.19 -11.87 -18.35
C THR A 77 -7.98 -10.95 -18.48
N THR A 78 -7.90 -10.22 -19.60
CA THR A 78 -6.86 -9.19 -19.82
C THR A 78 -6.93 -8.08 -18.76
N GLU A 79 -8.14 -7.65 -18.39
CA GLU A 79 -8.33 -6.61 -17.37
C GLU A 79 -7.87 -7.08 -15.98
N ALA A 80 -8.06 -8.37 -15.65
CA ALA A 80 -7.53 -8.93 -14.41
C ALA A 80 -5.99 -8.94 -14.43
N ALA A 81 -5.39 -9.29 -15.58
CA ALA A 81 -3.94 -9.23 -15.76
C ALA A 81 -3.39 -7.80 -15.57
N GLU A 82 -4.07 -6.80 -16.14
CA GLU A 82 -3.72 -5.39 -15.97
C GLU A 82 -3.76 -4.95 -14.51
N ILE A 83 -4.82 -5.30 -13.77
CA ILE A 83 -4.94 -4.98 -12.34
C ILE A 83 -3.82 -5.65 -11.52
N MET A 84 -3.53 -6.93 -11.78
CA MET A 84 -2.45 -7.66 -11.11
C MET A 84 -1.09 -7.00 -11.38
N MET A 85 -0.79 -6.69 -12.65
CA MET A 85 0.45 -6.01 -13.03
C MET A 85 0.55 -4.63 -12.38
N GLN A 86 -0.51 -3.83 -12.43
CA GLN A 86 -0.52 -2.50 -11.82
C GLN A 86 -0.23 -2.57 -10.32
N ALA A 87 -0.79 -3.55 -9.63
CA ALA A 87 -0.58 -3.70 -8.21
C ALA A 87 0.87 -4.13 -7.87
N ILE A 88 1.46 -5.03 -8.65
CA ILE A 88 2.88 -5.40 -8.54
C ILE A 88 3.77 -4.16 -8.76
N ILE A 89 3.46 -3.34 -9.77
CA ILE A 89 4.23 -2.11 -10.07
C ILE A 89 4.15 -1.14 -8.89
N VAL A 90 2.97 -0.94 -8.31
CA VAL A 90 2.81 -0.04 -7.15
C VAL A 90 3.63 -0.52 -5.95
N GLU A 91 3.66 -1.83 -5.70
CA GLU A 91 4.47 -2.42 -4.63
C GLU A 91 5.97 -2.25 -4.89
N GLN A 92 6.44 -2.48 -6.13
CA GLN A 92 7.84 -2.23 -6.52
C GLN A 92 8.23 -0.76 -6.38
N ILE A 93 7.36 0.18 -6.77
CA ILE A 93 7.60 1.62 -6.59
C ILE A 93 7.74 1.95 -5.10
N ALA A 94 6.90 1.37 -4.24
CA ALA A 94 7.00 1.59 -2.80
C ALA A 94 8.33 1.07 -2.23
N GLN A 95 8.76 -0.12 -2.64
CA GLN A 95 10.06 -0.69 -2.23
C GLN A 95 11.22 0.18 -2.69
N LEU A 96 11.25 0.60 -3.96
CA LEU A 96 12.30 1.47 -4.50
C LEU A 96 12.36 2.82 -3.78
N LYS A 97 11.22 3.41 -3.43
CA LYS A 97 11.18 4.65 -2.65
C LYS A 97 11.70 4.46 -1.23
N ALA A 98 11.34 3.37 -0.57
CA ALA A 98 11.84 3.05 0.76
C ALA A 98 13.37 2.84 0.75
N GLU A 99 13.88 2.14 -0.27
CA GLU A 99 15.32 1.95 -0.45
C GLU A 99 16.04 3.28 -0.73
N ALA A 100 15.49 4.14 -1.60
CA ALA A 100 16.04 5.46 -1.86
C ALA A 100 16.11 6.31 -0.59
N ALA A 101 15.04 6.34 0.21
CA ALA A 101 15.00 7.06 1.48
C ALA A 101 16.02 6.50 2.49
N SER A 102 16.23 5.17 2.53
CA SER A 102 17.26 4.55 3.36
C SER A 102 18.66 5.01 2.95
N ARG A 103 18.96 4.99 1.65
CA ARG A 103 20.25 5.44 1.10
C ARG A 103 20.50 6.92 1.38
N GLU A 104 19.48 7.77 1.22
CA GLU A 104 19.55 9.19 1.56
C GLU A 104 19.85 9.41 3.05
N ALA A 105 19.15 8.68 3.93
CA ALA A 105 19.38 8.76 5.37
C ALA A 105 20.79 8.31 5.77
N GLU A 106 21.32 7.27 5.13
CA GLU A 106 22.70 6.82 5.36
C GLU A 106 23.73 7.86 4.93
N VAL A 107 23.55 8.49 3.77
CA VAL A 107 24.41 9.58 3.30
C VAL A 107 24.38 10.76 4.28
N GLN A 108 23.19 11.13 4.74
CA GLN A 108 23.03 12.23 5.70
C GLN A 108 23.74 11.93 7.03
N ARG A 109 23.62 10.71 7.56
CA ARG A 109 24.34 10.29 8.78
C ARG A 109 25.85 10.39 8.62
N LYS A 110 26.41 9.94 7.50
CA LYS A 110 27.86 10.04 7.22
C LYS A 110 28.32 11.50 7.15
N TYR A 111 27.50 12.37 6.56
CA TYR A 111 27.82 13.80 6.49
C TYR A 111 27.88 14.44 7.89
N GLU A 112 26.89 14.15 8.74
CA GLU A 112 26.84 14.67 10.12
C GLU A 112 27.99 14.13 10.97
N GLU A 113 28.35 12.85 10.81
CA GLU A 113 29.49 12.25 11.47
C GLU A 113 30.81 12.93 11.08
N LEU A 114 31.03 13.17 9.78
CA LEU A 114 32.21 13.91 9.30
C LEU A 114 32.25 15.35 9.84
N GLN A 115 31.10 16.03 9.92
CA GLN A 115 31.06 17.36 10.53
C GLN A 115 31.45 17.34 12.01
N LEU A 116 31.00 16.33 12.76
CA LEU A 116 31.37 16.16 14.17
C LEU A 116 32.85 15.86 14.34
N GLN A 117 33.42 14.99 13.49
CA GLN A 117 34.86 14.71 13.50
C GLN A 117 35.69 15.97 13.24
N LEU A 118 35.32 16.77 12.23
CA LEU A 118 36.04 18.00 11.90
C LEU A 118 35.99 19.02 13.05
N LYS A 119 34.84 19.16 13.71
CA LYS A 119 34.69 20.04 14.88
C LYS A 119 35.51 19.56 16.08
N ALA A 120 35.50 18.26 16.35
CA ALA A 120 36.28 17.68 17.44
C ALA A 120 37.79 17.85 17.22
N GLU A 121 38.26 17.67 15.98
CA GLU A 121 39.66 17.88 15.62
C GLU A 121 40.08 19.36 15.73
N ALA A 122 39.23 20.29 15.27
CA ALA A 122 39.48 21.72 15.43
C ALA A 122 39.60 22.10 16.92
N ALA A 123 38.68 21.64 17.77
CA ALA A 123 38.74 21.88 19.20
C ALA A 123 40.00 21.27 19.85
N ALA A 124 40.40 20.06 19.45
CA ALA A 124 41.63 19.45 19.94
C ALA A 124 42.86 20.29 19.59
N ARG A 125 42.97 20.78 18.35
CA ARG A 125 44.07 21.65 17.91
C ARG A 125 44.10 22.97 18.67
N GLU A 126 42.95 23.59 18.92
CA GLU A 126 42.85 24.82 19.74
C GLU A 126 43.34 24.58 21.16
N THR A 127 42.88 23.51 21.83
CA THR A 127 43.32 23.19 23.19
C THR A 127 44.82 22.92 23.27
N GLU A 128 45.40 22.30 22.26
CA GLU A 128 46.83 22.03 22.20
C GLU A 128 47.64 23.32 21.96
N GLN A 129 47.13 24.24 21.13
CA GLN A 129 47.72 25.56 20.93
C GLN A 129 47.69 26.40 22.22
N SER A 130 46.56 26.42 22.94
CA SER A 130 46.45 27.12 24.23
C SER A 130 47.45 26.56 25.25
N ARG A 131 47.57 25.23 25.36
CA ARG A 131 48.56 24.60 26.25
C ARG A 131 50.00 24.98 25.92
N LYS A 132 50.35 25.04 24.63
CA LYS A 132 51.69 25.47 24.17
C LYS A 132 51.95 26.94 24.52
N HIS A 133 50.94 27.80 24.35
CA HIS A 133 51.04 29.21 24.70
C HIS A 133 51.24 29.41 26.22
N ASP A 134 50.46 28.73 27.06
CA ASP A 134 50.57 28.83 28.52
C ASP A 134 51.93 28.30 29.03
N ALA A 135 52.44 27.21 28.42
CA ALA A 135 53.75 26.66 28.75
C ALA A 135 54.89 27.63 28.41
N LEU A 136 54.79 28.37 27.31
CA LEU A 136 55.78 29.39 26.94
C LEU A 136 55.73 30.60 27.88
N GLN A 137 54.54 31.00 28.35
CA GLN A 137 54.41 32.10 29.32
C GLN A 137 55.05 31.79 30.68
N LEU A 138 55.12 30.52 31.09
CA LEU A 138 55.75 30.10 32.35
C LEU A 138 57.29 30.03 32.30
N GLN A 139 57.90 30.18 31.11
CA GLN A 139 59.36 30.13 30.92
C GLN A 139 60.03 31.52 30.84
N LEU A 140 59.25 32.61 30.89
CA LEU A 140 59.70 34.01 30.95
C LEU A 140 59.54 34.57 32.37
#